data_AF-A0A2A3MPA1-F1
#
_entry.id   AF-A0A2A3MPA1-F1
#
_cell.length_a   1.000
_cell.length_b   1.000
_cell.length_c   1.000
_cell.angle_alpha   90.00
_cell.angle_beta   90.00
_cell.angle_gamma   90.00
#
_symmetry.space_group_name_H-M   'P 1'
#
loop_
_entity.id
_entity.type
_entity.pdbx_description
1 polymer ?
#
loop_
_entity_poly.entity_id
_entity_poly.type
_entity_poly.pdbx_seq_one_letter_code
_entity_poly.pdbx_strand_id
1 'polypeptide(L)'
;MSENSKQLSFLMPDTGAQNWFDVTLRELNVIQKPGWPDAFGRNLKRWLQNRSVAKIPTLSLFSGGGGLDIAFHDAGFEILELVEIDPRFAATLSENAKPGRMLEGGNVICADIRTYSPSADLKVDFIIGGPPCQTFSAAGRRASGVKGTSDPRGTLFEEYVRILRARSETKLSGISGLA
;
A
#
# COMPACT_ATOMS: atom_id res chain seq x y z
N MET A 1 -20.44 7.22 11.73
CA MET A 1 -19.10 6.63 11.86
C MET A 1 -19.14 5.27 11.18
N SER A 2 -18.48 5.12 10.02
CA SER A 2 -18.55 3.90 9.21
C SER A 2 -17.85 2.72 9.88
N GLU A 3 -18.34 1.51 9.64
CA GLU A 3 -17.80 0.23 10.14
C GLU A 3 -16.28 0.10 10.02
N ASN A 4 -15.68 0.68 8.97
CA ASN A 4 -14.22 0.68 8.74
C ASN A 4 -13.42 1.44 9.81
N SER A 5 -14.00 2.41 10.54
CA SER A 5 -13.26 3.13 11.58
C SER A 5 -13.00 2.24 12.81
N LYS A 6 -13.79 1.17 13.00
CA LYS A 6 -13.58 0.19 14.08
C LYS A 6 -12.50 -0.84 13.74
N GLN A 7 -12.21 -1.07 12.46
CA GLN A 7 -11.13 -1.97 12.05
C GLN A 7 -9.74 -1.38 12.34
N LEU A 8 -9.57 -0.06 12.17
CA LEU A 8 -8.27 0.60 12.41
C LEU A 8 -7.94 0.79 13.90
N SER A 9 -8.94 0.95 14.78
CA SER A 9 -8.71 1.06 16.24
C SER A 9 -8.10 -0.21 16.85
N PHE A 10 -8.18 -1.35 16.17
CA PHE A 10 -7.59 -2.61 16.58
C PHE A 10 -6.06 -2.67 16.43
N LEU A 11 -5.47 -1.82 15.58
CA LEU A 11 -4.02 -1.83 15.30
C LEU A 11 -3.17 -1.16 16.39
N MET A 12 -3.79 -0.46 17.33
CA MET A 12 -3.10 0.27 18.39
C MET A 12 -3.56 -0.27 19.75
N PRO A 13 -2.83 -1.20 20.39
CA PRO A 13 -3.19 -1.67 21.72
C PRO A 13 -3.19 -0.50 22.71
N ASP A 14 -4.14 -0.49 23.65
CA ASP A 14 -4.13 0.45 24.77
C ASP A 14 -3.00 0.07 25.73
N THR A 15 -1.88 0.79 25.64
CA THR A 15 -0.62 0.39 26.30
C THR A 15 -0.39 1.10 27.62
N GLY A 16 -1.30 1.98 28.05
CA GLY A 16 -1.10 2.83 29.22
C GLY A 16 0.23 3.59 29.14
N ALA A 17 1.12 3.40 30.12
CA ALA A 17 2.46 4.00 30.16
C ALA A 17 3.55 3.18 29.42
N GLN A 18 3.23 2.00 28.87
CA GLN A 18 4.19 1.18 28.14
C GLN A 18 4.32 1.62 26.69
N ASN A 19 5.53 1.44 26.12
CA ASN A 19 5.77 1.64 24.71
C ASN A 19 4.97 0.61 23.89
N TRP A 20 4.03 1.10 23.08
CA TRP A 20 3.15 0.26 22.26
C TRP A 20 3.92 -0.70 21.34
N PHE A 21 5.09 -0.27 20.87
CA PHE A 21 5.89 -1.07 19.96
C PHE A 21 6.51 -2.27 20.68
N ASP A 22 7.02 -2.08 21.90
CA ASP A 22 7.55 -3.18 22.71
C ASP A 22 6.48 -4.18 23.11
N VAL A 23 5.27 -3.71 23.43
CA VAL A 23 4.11 -4.58 23.67
C VAL A 23 3.79 -5.40 22.43
N THR A 24 3.72 -4.76 21.26
CA THR A 24 3.44 -5.43 19.99
C THR A 24 4.50 -6.49 19.66
N LEU A 25 5.79 -6.17 19.83
CA LEU A 25 6.87 -7.12 19.61
C LEU A 25 6.75 -8.36 20.51
N ARG A 26 6.36 -8.19 21.78
CA ARG A 26 6.14 -9.32 22.70
C ARG A 26 4.94 -10.16 22.28
N GLU A 27 3.82 -9.54 21.94
CA GLU A 27 2.61 -10.25 21.49
C GLU A 27 2.84 -11.04 20.21
N LEU A 28 3.62 -10.47 19.28
CA LEU A 28 4.03 -11.14 18.05
C LEU A 28 5.21 -12.09 18.24
N ASN A 29 5.76 -12.21 19.46
CA ASN A 29 6.94 -13.02 19.76
C ASN A 29 8.14 -12.72 18.82
N VAL A 30 8.46 -11.43 18.68
CA VAL A 30 9.52 -10.91 17.81
C VAL A 30 10.65 -10.33 18.66
N ILE A 31 11.88 -10.70 18.33
CA ILE A 31 13.10 -10.17 18.94
C ILE A 31 13.86 -9.35 17.89
N GLN A 32 14.26 -8.13 18.24
CA GLN A 32 14.95 -7.20 17.34
C GLN A 32 16.41 -7.60 17.09
N LYS A 33 16.61 -8.58 16.20
CA LYS A 33 17.91 -9.01 15.65
C LYS A 33 17.94 -8.80 14.12
N PRO A 34 19.08 -8.87 13.42
CA PRO A 34 19.10 -8.73 11.96
C PRO A 34 18.05 -9.62 11.28
N GLY A 35 17.25 -9.04 10.38
CA GLY A 35 16.12 -9.70 9.72
C GLY A 35 14.82 -9.76 10.54
N TRP A 36 14.74 -9.09 11.71
CA TRP A 36 13.51 -9.03 12.50
C TRP A 36 12.29 -8.43 11.78
N PRO A 37 12.40 -7.49 10.81
CA PRO A 37 11.22 -6.97 10.11
C PRO A 37 10.47 -8.07 9.35
N ASP A 38 11.17 -9.04 8.76
CA ASP A 38 10.50 -10.16 8.09
C ASP A 38 9.80 -11.08 9.10
N ALA A 39 10.40 -11.27 10.29
CA ALA A 39 9.77 -12.02 11.36
C ALA A 39 8.54 -11.29 11.90
N PHE A 40 8.60 -9.97 12.01
CA PHE A 40 7.48 -9.12 12.37
C PHE A 40 6.33 -9.26 11.38
N GLY A 41 6.59 -9.07 10.08
CA GLY A 41 5.56 -9.20 9.03
C GLY A 41 4.90 -10.59 9.02
N ARG A 42 5.70 -11.66 9.06
CA ARG A 42 5.16 -13.03 9.13
C ARG A 42 4.31 -13.30 10.37
N ASN A 43 4.77 -12.83 11.54
CA ASN A 43 4.05 -13.07 12.79
C ASN A 43 2.78 -12.21 12.86
N LEU A 44 2.82 -10.98 12.35
CA LEU A 44 1.64 -10.11 12.22
C LEU A 44 0.59 -10.74 11.30
N LYS A 45 1.01 -11.21 10.12
CA LYS A 45 0.12 -11.90 9.16
C LYS A 45 -0.56 -13.11 9.81
N ARG A 46 0.20 -13.95 10.53
CA ARG A 46 -0.34 -15.11 11.26
C ARG A 46 -1.30 -14.68 12.36
N TRP A 47 -0.95 -13.63 13.11
CA TRP A 47 -1.76 -13.12 14.21
C TRP A 47 -3.13 -12.60 13.72
N LEU A 48 -3.16 -11.94 12.55
CA LEU A 48 -4.38 -11.48 11.87
C LEU A 48 -5.22 -12.67 11.37
N GLN A 49 -4.58 -13.65 10.72
CA GLN A 49 -5.25 -14.87 10.23
C GLN A 49 -5.90 -15.67 11.36
N ASN A 50 -5.20 -15.86 12.48
CA ASN A 50 -5.71 -16.58 13.65
C ASN A 50 -6.94 -15.89 14.28
N ARG A 51 -7.13 -14.59 14.02
CA ARG A 51 -8.27 -13.80 14.50
C ARG A 51 -9.34 -13.59 13.44
N SER A 52 -9.20 -14.21 12.27
CA SER A 52 -10.13 -14.08 11.15
C SER A 52 -10.39 -12.62 10.75
N VAL A 53 -9.37 -11.77 10.82
CA VAL A 53 -9.47 -10.39 10.36
C VAL A 53 -9.61 -10.40 8.84
N ALA A 54 -10.70 -9.81 8.33
CA ALA A 54 -10.93 -9.69 6.90
C ALA A 54 -9.83 -8.80 6.27
N LYS A 55 -9.36 -9.20 5.08
CA LYS A 55 -8.37 -8.40 4.36
C LYS A 55 -9.01 -7.13 3.80
N ILE A 56 -8.20 -6.08 3.65
CA ILE A 56 -8.63 -4.80 3.06
C ILE A 56 -8.22 -4.76 1.57
N PRO A 57 -9.17 -4.78 0.61
CA PRO A 57 -8.85 -4.72 -0.82
C PRO A 57 -8.16 -3.41 -1.19
N THR A 58 -6.94 -3.53 -1.74
CA THR A 58 -6.00 -2.41 -1.86
C THR A 58 -5.38 -2.33 -3.24
N LEU A 59 -5.36 -1.12 -3.78
CA LEU A 59 -4.63 -0.78 -5.00
C LEU A 59 -3.27 -0.17 -4.65
N SER A 60 -2.18 -0.69 -5.21
CA SER A 60 -0.85 -0.11 -5.08
C SER A 60 -0.44 0.64 -6.34
N LEU A 61 -0.11 1.91 -6.18
CA LEU A 61 0.40 2.79 -7.24
C LEU A 61 1.88 3.08 -6.99
N PHE A 62 2.69 3.15 -8.06
CA PHE A 62 4.13 3.41 -7.92
C PHE A 62 4.81 2.35 -7.02
N SER A 63 4.53 1.07 -7.29
CA SER A 63 4.91 -0.05 -6.43
C SER A 63 6.43 -0.21 -6.25
N GLY A 64 7.23 0.26 -7.22
CA GLY A 64 8.68 0.16 -7.19
C GLY A 64 9.11 -1.29 -6.98
N GLY A 65 10.09 -1.51 -6.09
CA GLY A 65 10.56 -2.85 -5.74
C GLY A 65 9.63 -3.68 -4.83
N GLY A 66 8.48 -3.15 -4.40
CA GLY A 66 7.49 -3.91 -3.62
C GLY A 66 7.58 -3.79 -2.09
N GLY A 67 8.50 -3.01 -1.54
CA GLY A 67 8.70 -2.93 -0.08
C GLY A 67 7.48 -2.43 0.69
N LEU A 68 6.82 -1.38 0.18
CA LEU A 68 5.56 -0.87 0.77
C LEU A 68 4.44 -1.90 0.64
N ASP A 69 4.35 -2.55 -0.51
CA ASP A 69 3.31 -3.54 -0.82
C ASP A 69 3.40 -4.74 0.11
N ILE A 70 4.62 -5.23 0.36
CA ILE A 70 4.89 -6.35 1.27
C ILE A 70 4.45 -5.98 2.69
N ALA A 71 4.81 -4.78 3.15
CA ALA A 71 4.46 -4.34 4.49
C ALA A 71 2.94 -4.28 4.70
N PHE A 72 2.20 -3.73 3.72
CA PHE A 72 0.74 -3.69 3.77
C PHE A 72 0.13 -5.08 3.63
N HIS A 73 0.66 -5.93 2.74
CA HIS A 73 0.19 -7.31 2.60
C HIS A 73 0.32 -8.12 3.90
N ASP A 74 1.47 -8.00 4.58
CA ASP A 74 1.71 -8.63 5.87
C ASP A 74 0.82 -8.03 6.99
N ALA A 75 0.43 -6.77 6.87
CA ALA A 75 -0.49 -6.08 7.77
C ALA A 75 -1.99 -6.35 7.48
N GLY A 76 -2.32 -7.30 6.60
CA GLY A 76 -3.71 -7.70 6.34
C GLY A 76 -4.40 -6.96 5.22
N PHE A 77 -3.66 -6.26 4.37
CA PHE A 77 -4.21 -5.69 3.14
C PHE A 77 -4.12 -6.73 2.01
N GLU A 78 -5.13 -6.80 1.16
CA GLU A 78 -5.11 -7.60 -0.06
C GLU A 78 -4.70 -6.71 -1.22
N ILE A 79 -3.46 -6.87 -1.69
CA ILE A 79 -2.94 -6.07 -2.79
C ILE A 79 -3.50 -6.65 -4.10
N LEU A 80 -4.47 -5.97 -4.69
CA LEU A 80 -5.19 -6.43 -5.89
C LEU A 80 -4.37 -6.20 -7.16
N GLU A 81 -3.89 -4.96 -7.32
CA GLU A 81 -3.08 -4.54 -8.45
C GLU A 81 -1.84 -3.76 -7.97
N LEU A 82 -0.72 -3.99 -8.64
CA LEU A 82 0.57 -3.33 -8.40
C LEU A 82 1.00 -2.61 -9.67
N VAL A 83 0.92 -1.28 -9.67
CA VAL A 83 1.22 -0.46 -10.86
C VAL A 83 2.65 0.05 -10.79
N GLU A 84 3.47 -0.37 -11.74
CA GLU A 84 4.88 0.00 -11.83
C GLU A 84 5.30 0.23 -13.28
N ILE A 85 6.03 1.32 -13.54
CA ILE A 85 6.44 1.69 -14.90
C ILE A 85 7.73 1.00 -15.34
N ASP A 86 8.64 0.70 -14.41
CA ASP A 86 9.93 0.06 -14.72
C ASP A 86 9.76 -1.46 -14.90
N PRO A 87 10.03 -2.01 -16.10
CA PRO A 87 9.83 -3.43 -16.36
C PRO A 87 10.67 -4.36 -15.46
N ARG A 88 11.81 -3.89 -14.94
CA ARG A 88 12.68 -4.69 -14.05
C ARG A 88 12.05 -4.86 -12.67
N PHE A 89 11.43 -3.79 -12.17
CA PHE A 89 10.67 -3.82 -10.94
C PHE A 89 9.37 -4.61 -11.12
N ALA A 90 8.64 -4.41 -12.22
CA ALA A 90 7.47 -5.22 -12.55
C ALA A 90 7.79 -6.73 -12.64
N ALA A 91 8.93 -7.10 -13.23
CA ALA A 91 9.38 -8.50 -13.24
C ALA A 91 9.64 -9.04 -11.81
N THR A 92 10.26 -8.22 -10.96
CA THR A 92 10.52 -8.58 -9.55
C THR A 92 9.21 -8.75 -8.77
N LEU A 93 8.25 -7.84 -8.95
CA LEU A 93 6.92 -7.93 -8.36
C LEU A 93 6.18 -9.18 -8.85
N SER A 94 6.29 -9.51 -10.14
CA SER A 94 5.64 -10.68 -10.74
C SER A 94 6.16 -11.99 -10.14
N GLU A 95 7.46 -12.09 -9.86
CA GLU A 95 8.02 -13.23 -9.13
C GLU A 95 7.50 -13.31 -7.68
N ASN A 96 7.32 -12.16 -7.02
CA ASN A 96 6.79 -12.08 -5.67
C ASN A 96 5.26 -12.28 -5.58
N ALA A 97 4.55 -12.16 -6.69
CA ALA A 97 3.10 -12.37 -6.78
C ALA A 97 2.69 -13.84 -6.96
N LYS A 98 3.66 -14.73 -7.21
CA LYS A 98 3.43 -16.17 -7.37
C LYS A 98 2.90 -16.81 -6.07
N PRO A 99 2.22 -17.97 -6.16
CA PRO A 99 1.76 -18.70 -4.98
C PRO A 99 2.88 -18.95 -3.95
N GLY A 100 2.57 -18.75 -2.67
CA GLY A 100 3.51 -18.91 -1.56
C GLY A 100 4.60 -17.84 -1.44
N ARG A 101 4.52 -16.74 -2.19
CA ARG A 101 5.47 -15.61 -2.12
C ARG A 101 4.90 -14.42 -1.36
N MET A 102 5.72 -13.38 -1.18
CA MET A 102 5.42 -12.26 -0.28
C MET A 102 4.25 -11.39 -0.73
N LEU A 103 3.90 -11.38 -2.02
CA LEU A 103 2.81 -10.60 -2.63
C LEU A 103 1.80 -11.49 -3.35
N GLU A 104 1.67 -12.74 -2.92
CA GLU A 104 0.80 -13.75 -3.51
C GLU A 104 -0.61 -13.21 -3.84
N GLY A 105 -1.03 -13.40 -5.10
CA GLY A 105 -2.35 -13.03 -5.59
C GLY A 105 -2.44 -11.62 -6.20
N GLY A 106 -1.39 -10.81 -6.07
CA GLY A 106 -1.35 -9.48 -6.68
C GLY A 106 -1.19 -9.52 -8.20
N ASN A 107 -1.99 -8.72 -8.91
CA ASN A 107 -1.87 -8.56 -10.36
C ASN A 107 -0.90 -7.41 -10.71
N VAL A 108 0.22 -7.73 -11.35
CA VAL A 108 1.23 -6.72 -11.67
C VAL A 108 0.90 -6.04 -12.99
N ILE A 109 0.74 -4.73 -12.95
CA ILE A 109 0.46 -3.88 -14.11
C ILE A 109 1.73 -3.09 -14.44
N CYS A 110 2.44 -3.54 -15.48
CA CYS A 110 3.58 -2.79 -16.00
C CYS A 110 3.11 -1.64 -16.90
N ALA A 111 2.86 -0.48 -16.32
CA ALA A 111 2.28 0.65 -17.03
C ALA A 111 2.68 2.01 -16.45
N ASP A 112 2.59 3.03 -17.29
CA ASP A 112 2.62 4.41 -16.85
C ASP A 112 1.30 4.79 -16.17
N ILE A 113 1.38 5.34 -14.97
CA ILE A 113 0.24 5.77 -14.18
C ILE A 113 -0.67 6.76 -14.94
N ARG A 114 -0.10 7.58 -15.83
CA ARG A 114 -0.82 8.57 -16.65
C ARG A 114 -1.82 7.94 -17.62
N THR A 115 -1.54 6.70 -18.02
CA THR A 115 -2.39 5.91 -18.94
C THR A 115 -3.17 4.83 -18.23
N TYR A 116 -2.83 4.55 -16.98
CA TYR A 116 -3.50 3.54 -16.17
C TYR A 116 -4.79 4.09 -15.57
N SER A 117 -5.83 3.27 -15.64
CA SER A 117 -7.08 3.43 -14.89
C SER A 117 -7.56 2.06 -14.47
N PRO A 118 -7.80 1.83 -13.16
CA PRO A 118 -8.27 0.54 -12.67
C PRO A 118 -9.72 0.30 -13.12
N SER A 119 -10.08 -0.94 -13.48
CA SER A 119 -11.43 -1.30 -13.93
C SER A 119 -12.52 -0.87 -12.93
N ALA A 120 -13.65 -0.33 -13.41
CA ALA A 120 -14.77 0.09 -12.54
C ALA A 120 -15.27 -1.03 -11.61
N ASP A 121 -15.18 -2.29 -12.06
CA ASP A 121 -15.61 -3.47 -11.30
C ASP A 121 -14.59 -3.91 -10.22
N LEU A 122 -13.35 -3.40 -10.27
CA LEU A 122 -12.33 -3.70 -9.26
C LEU A 122 -12.73 -3.03 -7.95
N LYS A 123 -13.14 -3.79 -6.93
CA LYS A 123 -13.54 -3.23 -5.63
C LYS A 123 -12.31 -2.87 -4.81
N VAL A 124 -12.03 -1.57 -4.69
CA VAL A 124 -10.88 -1.04 -3.95
C VAL A 124 -11.38 -0.25 -2.75
N ASP A 125 -10.93 -0.62 -1.55
CA ASP A 125 -11.25 0.09 -0.31
C ASP A 125 -10.09 0.94 0.22
N PHE A 126 -8.87 0.67 -0.24
CA PHE A 126 -7.69 1.42 0.13
C PHE A 126 -6.73 1.63 -1.05
N ILE A 127 -5.99 2.73 -1.05
CA ILE A 127 -4.94 3.00 -2.05
C ILE A 127 -3.65 3.31 -1.30
N ILE A 128 -2.57 2.67 -1.73
CA ILE A 128 -1.20 2.95 -1.27
C ILE A 128 -0.34 3.37 -2.46
N GLY A 129 0.78 4.02 -2.17
CA GLY A 129 1.77 4.29 -3.19
C GLY A 129 2.75 5.40 -2.83
N GLY A 130 3.94 5.32 -3.39
CA GLY A 130 5.01 6.29 -3.19
C GLY A 130 5.30 7.08 -4.48
N PRO A 131 4.51 8.10 -4.83
CA PRO A 131 4.80 8.92 -6.01
C PRO A 131 6.22 9.52 -5.89
N PRO A 132 6.95 9.67 -7.01
CA PRO A 132 8.36 10.06 -6.97
C PRO A 132 8.58 11.42 -6.29
N CYS A 133 9.31 11.41 -5.18
CA CYS A 133 9.59 12.60 -4.36
C CYS A 133 10.80 13.42 -4.88
N GLN A 134 11.42 13.04 -5.99
CA GLN A 134 12.72 13.58 -6.45
C GLN A 134 12.70 15.09 -6.67
N THR A 135 11.59 15.64 -7.14
CA THR A 135 11.40 17.08 -7.39
C THR A 135 11.24 17.93 -6.14
N PHE A 136 10.79 17.33 -5.04
CA PHE A 136 10.47 18.02 -3.79
C PHE A 136 11.46 17.73 -2.66
N SER A 137 12.33 16.73 -2.80
CA SER A 137 13.35 16.40 -1.80
C SER A 137 14.53 17.38 -1.83
N ALA A 138 15.11 17.65 -0.65
CA ALA A 138 16.30 18.48 -0.54
C ALA A 138 17.52 17.90 -1.30
N ALA A 139 17.57 16.58 -1.49
CA ALA A 139 18.61 15.90 -2.25
C ALA A 139 18.42 16.05 -3.77
N GLY A 140 17.19 15.94 -4.28
CA GLY A 140 16.91 16.11 -5.71
C GLY A 140 17.01 17.55 -6.21
N ARG A 141 16.67 18.54 -5.37
CA ARG A 141 16.98 19.96 -5.66
C ARG A 141 18.49 20.21 -5.83
N ARG A 142 19.32 19.51 -5.04
CA ARG A 142 20.79 19.63 -5.08
C ARG A 142 21.42 18.88 -6.27
N ALA A 143 20.89 17.71 -6.62
CA ALA A 143 21.48 16.85 -7.65
C ALA A 143 21.07 17.21 -9.10
N SER A 144 19.90 17.82 -9.29
CA SER A 144 19.35 17.99 -10.65
C SER A 144 18.87 19.42 -10.96
N GLY A 145 19.00 20.37 -10.02
CA GLY A 145 18.60 21.77 -10.23
C GLY A 145 17.10 21.98 -10.48
N VAL A 146 16.27 20.96 -10.28
CA VAL A 146 14.88 20.96 -10.75
C VAL A 146 13.96 21.68 -9.76
N LYS A 147 13.18 22.64 -10.27
CA LYS A 147 12.24 23.46 -9.50
C LYS A 147 10.86 22.78 -9.42
N GLY A 148 10.67 21.85 -8.48
CA GLY A 148 9.33 21.35 -8.14
C GLY A 148 8.53 20.81 -9.34
N THR A 149 7.38 21.42 -9.65
CA THR A 149 6.44 20.99 -10.71
C THR A 149 6.89 21.26 -12.15
N SER A 150 8.04 21.93 -12.34
CA SER A 150 8.61 22.13 -13.69
C SER A 150 9.20 20.85 -14.29
N ASP A 151 9.44 19.82 -13.48
CA ASP A 151 9.71 18.46 -13.95
C ASP A 151 8.38 17.76 -14.28
N PRO A 152 8.27 17.03 -15.40
CA PRO A 152 7.13 16.16 -15.67
C PRO A 152 6.83 15.17 -14.53
N ARG A 153 7.86 14.77 -13.75
CA ARG A 153 7.69 13.88 -12.59
C ARG A 153 7.10 14.58 -11.36
N GLY A 154 7.18 15.91 -11.29
CA GLY A 154 6.64 16.71 -10.18
C GLY A 154 5.12 16.79 -10.15
N THR A 155 4.45 16.36 -11.22
CA THR A 155 2.99 16.32 -11.33
C THR A 155 2.44 14.90 -11.16
N LEU A 156 3.27 13.86 -10.99
CA LEU A 156 2.79 12.48 -10.88
C LEU A 156 1.95 12.22 -9.63
N PHE A 157 2.06 13.05 -8.59
CA PHE A 157 1.12 13.01 -7.47
C PHE A 157 -0.32 13.37 -7.91
N GLU A 158 -0.49 14.19 -8.94
CA GLU A 158 -1.81 14.56 -9.48
C GLU A 158 -2.50 13.34 -10.10
N GLU A 159 -1.74 12.42 -10.70
CA GLU A 159 -2.26 11.13 -11.20
C GLU A 159 -2.74 10.23 -10.06
N TYR A 160 -2.04 10.24 -8.93
CA TYR A 160 -2.51 9.58 -7.72
C TYR A 160 -3.86 10.16 -7.28
N VAL A 161 -3.98 11.50 -7.24
CA VAL A 161 -5.21 12.21 -6.87
C VAL A 161 -6.33 11.96 -7.88
N ARG A 162 -6.03 11.88 -9.18
CA ARG A 162 -6.99 11.54 -10.24
C ARG A 162 -7.65 10.20 -9.97
N ILE A 163 -6.86 9.18 -9.64
CA ILE A 163 -7.37 7.83 -9.34
C ILE A 163 -8.20 7.84 -8.05
N LEU A 164 -7.76 8.54 -7.00
CA LEU A 164 -8.54 8.69 -5.76
C LEU A 164 -9.93 9.31 -6.00
N ARG A 165 -9.99 10.38 -6.81
CA ARG A 165 -11.26 11.08 -7.13
C ARG A 165 -12.21 10.19 -7.90
N ALA A 166 -11.75 9.57 -8.98
CA ALA A 166 -12.56 8.66 -9.79
C ALA A 166 -13.19 7.54 -8.95
N ARG A 167 -12.45 7.03 -7.95
CA ARG A 167 -12.95 5.99 -7.03
C ARG A 167 -13.94 6.50 -5.99
N SER A 168 -13.72 7.70 -5.48
CA SER A 168 -14.66 8.32 -4.54
C SER A 168 -16.01 8.62 -5.21
N GLU A 169 -15.99 9.10 -6.45
CA GLU A 169 -17.19 9.39 -7.26
C GLU A 169 -17.96 8.13 -7.62
N THR A 170 -17.26 7.04 -8.01
CA THR A 170 -17.89 5.74 -8.27
C THR A 170 -18.66 5.24 -7.05
N LYS A 171 -18.07 5.36 -5.85
CA LYS A 171 -18.71 4.94 -4.58
C LYS A 171 -19.94 5.77 -4.25
N LEU A 172 -19.94 7.07 -4.57
CA LEU A 172 -21.10 7.96 -4.40
C LEU A 172 -22.24 7.65 -5.38
N SER A 173 -21.92 7.40 -6.66
CA SER A 173 -22.93 7.07 -7.67
C SER A 173 -23.68 5.76 -7.36
N GLY A 174 -22.99 4.76 -6.81
CA GLY A 174 -23.61 3.51 -6.36
C GLY A 174 -24.56 3.65 -5.16
N ILE A 175 -24.45 4.73 -4.38
CA ILE A 175 -25.36 5.03 -3.26
C ILE A 175 -26.61 5.77 -3.75
N SER A 176 -26.52 6.55 -4.83
CA SER A 176 -27.65 7.31 -5.40
C SER A 176 -28.69 6.45 -6.14
N GLY A 177 -28.40 5.19 -6.43
CA GLY A 177 -29.35 4.23 -7.05
C GLY A 177 -30.25 3.48 -6.06
N LEU A 178 -30.26 3.87 -4.79
CA LEU A 178 -31.01 3.24 -3.68
C LEU A 178 -32.07 4.18 -3.06
N ALA A 179 -32.41 5.28 -3.72
CA ALA A 179 -33.48 6.20 -3.31
C ALA A 179 -34.78 5.95 -4.09
#